data_AF-A0A6M5JA20-F1
#
_entry.id   AF-A0A6M5JA20-F1
#
_cell.length_a   1.000
_cell.length_b   1.000
_cell.length_c   1.000
_cell.angle_alpha   90.00
_cell.angle_beta   90.00
_cell.angle_gamma   90.00
#
_symmetry.space_group_name_H-M   'P 1'
#
loop_
_entity.id
_entity.type
_entity.pdbx_description
1 polymer ?
#
loop_
_entity_poly.entity_id
_entity_poly.type
_entity_poly.pdbx_seq_one_letter_code
_entity_poly.pdbx_strand_id
1 'polypeptide(L)'
;MKDERIAYWTEEWPSRNFGDYISEYFQRTMFLAPLVQADRYRLIGSVIDEHVLQGDLDACDAPDARIALWCCGKRDDRALSSGVRDRCIFLGARGPLTVAALGLSSDTPIGDPALLLPLLYTPKGAQAGGTICVPHYHEPRGAQELAAESGADLLLSPAVDSIEALEALIEKIATADFVLAGALHAAIVAAAYGRPFAYWNTGHVDVPIKWDDFALSLGIDMPRVQTVEEGREVYRIRSARIRLPSASGILGCCPFAVRPQILIRALGQEAGLPACDVEKLAVLAEKGLLQQAGDGLFDRPASDLRRAEKDAAWRLQRMDSIVDGLGHTLEWIASEAHAARFRFASEREMKMSAGSAGAAFLGDGWSSPNEIGPWSEGEHSIVELPPTTGWAEAAVLMATGYVFVPDTGDRAPQTIAVRLNDIPVAMETVEVVEGSHTRPINFMIPVPTKLRKRGGVLTMTFSYGRPISLRAAGVGSDERFIAMALVSLSLAEGKEGWTP
;
A
#
# COMPACT_ATOMS: atom_id res chain seq x y z
N MET A 1 13.10 11.89 7.35
CA MET A 1 12.68 13.31 7.44
C MET A 1 11.35 13.31 8.18
N LYS A 2 11.15 14.18 9.17
CA LYS A 2 9.85 14.30 9.85
C LYS A 2 8.93 15.13 8.96
N ASP A 3 7.93 14.51 8.38
CA ASP A 3 6.77 15.13 7.77
C ASP A 3 5.86 15.70 8.86
N GLU A 4 5.74 17.01 8.88
CA GLU A 4 4.99 17.77 9.89
C GLU A 4 3.47 17.69 9.68
N ARG A 5 3.02 17.17 8.54
CA ARG A 5 1.59 16.99 8.22
C ARG A 5 1.00 15.75 8.89
N ILE A 6 1.80 14.88 9.49
CA ILE A 6 1.29 13.73 10.25
C ILE A 6 0.78 14.25 11.60
N ALA A 7 -0.53 14.10 11.82
CA ALA A 7 -1.21 14.57 13.01
C ALA A 7 -1.32 13.46 14.06
N TYR A 8 -1.01 13.81 15.31
CA TYR A 8 -1.08 12.92 16.48
C TYR A 8 -2.32 13.26 17.32
N TRP A 9 -2.83 12.33 18.12
CA TRP A 9 -3.97 12.62 18.99
C TRP A 9 -3.54 13.42 20.24
N THR A 10 -2.34 13.19 20.78
CA THR A 10 -1.83 13.90 21.98
C THR A 10 -0.79 15.00 21.70
N GLU A 11 -0.95 15.83 20.66
CA GLU A 11 0.08 16.83 20.27
C GLU A 11 0.49 17.81 21.38
N GLU A 12 -0.38 18.05 22.38
CA GLU A 12 -0.17 19.03 23.45
C GLU A 12 0.44 18.46 24.75
N TRP A 13 0.74 17.16 24.82
CA TRP A 13 1.15 16.48 26.07
C TRP A 13 2.64 16.09 26.09
N PRO A 14 3.32 16.14 27.26
CA PRO A 14 4.75 15.79 27.38
C PRO A 14 5.06 14.32 27.05
N SER A 15 4.11 13.43 27.33
CA SER A 15 4.12 12.01 26.95
C SER A 15 2.99 11.74 25.97
N ARG A 16 3.20 10.78 25.06
CA ARG A 16 2.23 10.43 24.03
C ARG A 16 1.57 9.10 24.33
N ASN A 17 0.38 8.91 23.77
CA ASN A 17 -0.25 7.61 23.75
C ASN A 17 0.61 6.62 22.93
N PHE A 18 0.71 5.37 23.37
CA PHE A 18 1.43 4.30 22.68
C PHE A 18 1.08 4.20 21.18
N GLY A 19 -0.20 4.35 20.82
CA GLY A 19 -0.66 4.35 19.43
C GLY A 19 -0.05 5.48 18.60
N ASP A 20 -0.10 6.71 19.10
CA ASP A 20 0.43 7.88 18.39
C ASP A 20 1.94 7.75 18.15
N TYR A 21 2.67 7.19 19.11
CA TYR A 21 4.12 7.04 19.01
C TYR A 21 4.54 5.97 17.98
N ILE A 22 3.66 5.00 17.66
CA ILE A 22 3.87 4.07 16.55
C ILE A 22 3.91 4.80 15.19
N SER A 23 3.10 5.86 15.00
CA SER A 23 3.16 6.68 13.77
C SER A 23 4.53 7.34 13.60
N GLU A 24 5.10 7.83 14.69
CA GLU A 24 6.45 8.41 14.68
C GLU A 24 7.50 7.35 14.38
N TYR A 25 7.33 6.13 14.89
CA TYR A 25 8.21 5.00 14.57
C TYR A 25 8.19 4.69 13.08
N PHE A 26 7.02 4.56 12.46
CA PHE A 26 6.87 4.31 11.02
C PHE A 26 7.54 5.38 10.17
N GLN A 27 7.40 6.65 10.55
CA GLN A 27 8.04 7.75 9.85
C GLN A 27 9.57 7.66 9.87
N ARG A 28 10.16 7.14 10.95
CA ARG A 28 11.62 6.98 11.06
C ARG A 28 12.11 5.73 10.36
N THR A 29 11.38 4.63 10.46
CA THR A 29 11.88 3.29 10.09
C THR A 29 11.32 2.74 8.79
N MET A 30 10.17 3.22 8.31
CA MET A 30 9.44 2.61 7.20
C MET A 30 9.21 3.56 6.02
N PHE A 31 8.88 4.84 6.25
CA PHE A 31 8.51 5.75 5.17
C PHE A 31 9.71 6.40 4.46
N LEU A 32 9.52 6.68 3.17
CA LEU A 32 10.46 7.39 2.31
C LEU A 32 9.90 8.75 1.89
N ALA A 33 8.71 8.79 1.28
CA ALA A 33 8.07 9.99 0.77
C ALA A 33 6.54 9.80 0.69
N PRO A 34 5.72 10.86 0.77
CA PRO A 34 4.28 10.76 0.51
C PRO A 34 3.99 10.33 -0.95
N LEU A 35 3.05 9.41 -1.12
CA LEU A 35 2.47 9.00 -2.41
C LEU A 35 1.11 9.65 -2.66
N VAL A 36 0.33 9.83 -1.59
CA VAL A 36 -0.96 10.51 -1.63
C VAL A 36 -0.75 11.94 -1.18
N GLN A 37 -1.19 12.92 -1.99
CA GLN A 37 -1.15 14.32 -1.57
C GLN A 37 -2.32 14.62 -0.64
N ALA A 38 -1.98 15.07 0.56
CA ALA A 38 -2.90 15.57 1.56
C ALA A 38 -2.22 16.64 2.42
N ASP A 39 -3.02 17.53 2.99
CA ASP A 39 -2.60 18.58 3.90
C ASP A 39 -2.36 18.03 5.30
N ARG A 40 -3.07 16.94 5.64
CA ARG A 40 -2.91 16.24 6.92
C ARG A 40 -3.00 14.73 6.75
N TYR A 41 -2.23 13.99 7.55
CA TYR A 41 -2.24 12.53 7.57
C TYR A 41 -2.58 12.01 8.96
N ARG A 42 -3.50 11.06 9.01
CA ARG A 42 -3.77 10.23 10.18
C ARG A 42 -3.37 8.79 9.85
N LEU A 43 -2.42 8.26 10.61
CA LEU A 43 -1.78 6.98 10.27
C LEU A 43 -2.22 5.79 11.11
N ILE A 44 -2.79 6.05 12.28
CA ILE A 44 -3.19 5.00 13.23
C ILE A 44 -4.25 5.54 14.18
N GLY A 45 -5.04 4.63 14.76
CA GLY A 45 -5.91 4.93 15.89
C GLY A 45 -7.39 5.12 15.54
N SER A 46 -8.16 5.44 16.57
CA SER A 46 -9.60 5.71 16.47
C SER A 46 -9.81 7.21 16.34
N VAL A 47 -9.62 7.73 15.13
CA VAL A 47 -9.57 9.17 14.82
C VAL A 47 -10.61 9.59 13.80
N ILE A 48 -11.43 8.64 13.32
CA ILE A 48 -12.51 8.94 12.38
C ILE A 48 -13.77 9.28 13.18
N ASP A 49 -13.98 10.58 13.37
CA ASP A 49 -15.22 11.20 13.85
C ASP A 49 -15.28 12.67 13.41
N GLU A 50 -16.47 13.26 13.45
CA GLU A 50 -16.70 14.63 12.97
C GLU A 50 -15.78 15.65 13.66
N HIS A 51 -15.61 15.56 14.98
CA HIS A 51 -14.92 16.58 15.75
C HIS A 51 -13.41 16.55 15.50
N VAL A 52 -12.79 15.36 15.52
CA VAL A 52 -11.35 15.23 15.24
C VAL A 52 -11.03 15.67 13.82
N LEU A 53 -11.82 15.23 12.84
CA LEU A 53 -11.56 15.56 11.43
C LEU A 53 -11.83 17.03 11.13
N GLN A 54 -12.87 17.63 11.72
CA GLN A 54 -13.09 19.07 11.58
C GLN A 54 -11.96 19.87 12.21
N GLY A 55 -11.47 19.47 13.39
CA GLY A 55 -10.30 20.11 14.02
C GLY A 55 -9.02 19.99 13.18
N ASP A 56 -8.83 18.86 12.49
CA ASP A 56 -7.73 18.71 11.52
C ASP A 56 -7.88 19.65 10.32
N LEU A 57 -9.08 19.84 9.79
CA LEU A 57 -9.36 20.75 8.68
C LEU A 57 -9.22 22.21 9.11
N ASP A 58 -9.67 22.56 10.31
CA ASP A 58 -9.54 23.91 10.87
C ASP A 58 -8.08 24.29 11.12
N ALA A 59 -7.22 23.30 11.41
CA ALA A 59 -5.78 23.49 11.54
C ALA A 59 -5.06 23.64 10.18
N CYS A 60 -5.71 23.28 9.07
CA CYS A 60 -5.19 23.49 7.73
C CYS A 60 -5.55 24.90 7.24
N ASP A 61 -4.56 25.69 6.84
CA ASP A 61 -4.75 27.05 6.31
C ASP A 61 -5.18 27.03 4.82
N ALA A 62 -6.14 26.17 4.47
CA ALA A 62 -6.65 26.00 3.10
C ALA A 62 -8.12 25.54 3.08
N PRO A 63 -8.99 26.19 2.29
CA PRO A 63 -10.42 25.84 2.23
C PRO A 63 -10.70 24.48 1.58
N ASP A 64 -9.81 24.03 0.70
CA ASP A 64 -9.84 22.74 0.00
C ASP A 64 -8.95 21.67 0.65
N ALA A 65 -8.51 21.92 1.90
CA ALA A 65 -7.65 21.00 2.64
C ALA A 65 -8.21 19.58 2.69
N ARG A 66 -7.32 18.60 2.55
CA ARG A 66 -7.64 17.16 2.55
C ARG A 66 -6.90 16.42 3.65
N ILE A 67 -7.58 15.42 4.21
CA ILE A 67 -7.02 14.52 5.22
C ILE A 67 -6.89 13.12 4.62
N ALA A 68 -5.68 12.55 4.61
CA ALA A 68 -5.47 11.15 4.26
C ALA A 68 -5.46 10.28 5.53
N LEU A 69 -6.25 9.20 5.53
CA LEU A 69 -6.42 8.32 6.67
C LEU A 69 -6.00 6.90 6.31
N TRP A 70 -4.89 6.43 6.89
CA TRP A 70 -4.38 5.09 6.64
C TRP A 70 -4.90 4.09 7.65
N CYS A 71 -5.77 3.18 7.20
CA CYS A 71 -6.38 2.11 8.00
C CYS A 71 -6.85 2.55 9.40
N CYS A 72 -7.29 3.80 9.54
CA CYS A 72 -7.79 4.35 10.79
C CYS A 72 -9.17 3.77 11.11
N GLY A 73 -9.61 3.91 12.35
CA GLY A 73 -10.89 3.41 12.81
C GLY A 73 -11.90 4.49 13.18
N LYS A 74 -13.19 4.18 13.00
CA LYS A 74 -14.31 4.96 13.56
C LYS A 74 -14.26 4.99 15.09
N ARG A 75 -14.73 6.10 15.67
CA ARG A 75 -14.99 6.26 17.11
C ARG A 75 -16.44 6.03 17.51
N ASP A 76 -17.36 6.16 16.57
CA ASP A 76 -18.78 5.89 16.78
C ASP A 76 -19.44 5.43 15.47
N ASP A 77 -20.74 5.14 15.57
CA ASP A 77 -21.58 4.74 14.44
C ASP A 77 -22.16 5.95 13.68
N ARG A 78 -21.79 7.19 14.05
CA ARG A 78 -22.33 8.38 13.43
C ARG A 78 -21.75 8.57 12.03
N ALA A 79 -22.60 9.05 11.13
CA ALA A 79 -22.17 9.45 9.80
C ALA A 79 -21.40 10.78 9.90
N LEU A 80 -20.33 10.90 9.12
CA LEU A 80 -19.67 12.18 8.89
C LEU A 80 -20.57 13.08 8.05
N SER A 81 -20.51 14.39 8.29
CA SER A 81 -21.11 15.36 7.38
C SER A 81 -20.47 15.25 5.99
N SER A 82 -21.22 15.59 4.93
CA SER A 82 -20.66 15.58 3.57
C SER A 82 -19.44 16.51 3.44
N GLY A 83 -19.47 17.67 4.11
CA GLY A 83 -18.37 18.63 4.09
C GLY A 83 -17.06 18.10 4.68
N VAL A 84 -17.11 17.27 5.72
CA VAL A 84 -15.92 16.61 6.28
C VAL A 84 -15.55 15.39 5.44
N ARG A 85 -16.55 14.56 5.09
CA ARG A 85 -16.34 13.31 4.35
C ARG A 85 -15.69 13.53 2.98
N ASP A 86 -16.14 14.52 2.22
CA ASP A 86 -15.64 14.80 0.87
C ASP A 86 -14.18 15.30 0.87
N ARG A 87 -13.71 15.77 2.02
CA ARG A 87 -12.31 16.19 2.26
C ARG A 87 -11.43 15.08 2.83
N CYS A 88 -11.97 13.88 3.04
CA CYS A 88 -11.22 12.73 3.53
C CYS A 88 -10.83 11.78 2.40
N ILE A 89 -9.61 11.25 2.46
CA ILE A 89 -9.12 10.16 1.60
C ILE A 89 -8.94 8.94 2.50
N PHE A 90 -9.88 7.99 2.42
CA PHE A 90 -9.84 6.76 3.21
C PHE A 90 -8.98 5.70 2.50
N LEU A 91 -7.83 5.40 3.10
CA LEU A 91 -6.84 4.46 2.58
C LEU A 91 -6.87 3.19 3.43
N GLY A 92 -7.85 2.34 3.14
CA GLY A 92 -8.18 1.19 3.98
C GLY A 92 -8.92 1.58 5.27
N ALA A 93 -9.19 0.59 6.11
CA ALA A 93 -9.86 0.77 7.39
C ALA A 93 -9.26 -0.15 8.46
N ARG A 94 -9.46 0.15 9.75
CA ARG A 94 -8.99 -0.77 10.81
C ARG A 94 -9.68 -2.15 10.74
N GLY A 95 -10.98 -2.14 10.47
CA GLY A 95 -11.82 -3.34 10.49
C GLY A 95 -13.17 -3.14 9.79
N PRO A 96 -13.99 -4.20 9.76
CA PRO A 96 -15.23 -4.23 8.98
C PRO A 96 -16.33 -3.29 9.49
N LEU A 97 -16.36 -2.96 10.80
CA LEU A 97 -17.33 -1.98 11.31
C LEU A 97 -17.00 -0.58 10.81
N THR A 98 -15.71 -0.24 10.71
CA THR A 98 -15.27 1.02 10.11
C THR A 98 -15.61 1.07 8.62
N VAL A 99 -15.37 -0.01 7.86
CA VAL A 99 -15.77 -0.13 6.44
C VAL A 99 -17.28 0.13 6.28
N ALA A 100 -18.10 -0.57 7.06
CA ALA A 100 -19.56 -0.44 7.00
C ALA A 100 -20.04 0.96 7.39
N ALA A 101 -19.52 1.52 8.49
CA ALA A 101 -19.91 2.84 8.98
C ALA A 101 -19.44 3.99 8.08
N LEU A 102 -18.46 3.74 7.20
CA LEU A 102 -18.05 4.66 6.15
C LEU A 102 -18.70 4.35 4.80
N GLY A 103 -19.39 3.22 4.63
CA GLY A 103 -19.95 2.81 3.34
C GLY A 103 -18.87 2.63 2.27
N LEU A 104 -17.71 2.11 2.66
CA LEU A 104 -16.62 1.78 1.73
C LEU A 104 -16.89 0.40 1.08
N SER A 105 -16.21 0.13 -0.04
CA SER A 105 -16.34 -1.16 -0.75
C SER A 105 -15.96 -2.34 0.14
N SER A 106 -16.57 -3.51 -0.10
CA SER A 106 -16.28 -4.74 0.64
C SER A 106 -14.86 -5.28 0.42
N ASP A 107 -14.18 -4.86 -0.64
CA ASP A 107 -12.78 -5.19 -0.91
C ASP A 107 -11.79 -4.18 -0.32
N THR A 108 -12.29 -3.15 0.39
CA THR A 108 -11.47 -2.18 1.12
C THR A 108 -10.53 -2.93 2.07
N PRO A 109 -9.21 -2.77 1.93
CA PRO A 109 -8.30 -3.50 2.78
C PRO A 109 -8.41 -3.06 4.22
N ILE A 110 -8.42 -4.06 5.09
CA ILE A 110 -8.58 -3.90 6.53
C ILE A 110 -7.30 -4.26 7.27
N GLY A 111 -7.10 -3.65 8.42
CA GLY A 111 -6.07 -4.01 9.38
C GLY A 111 -5.37 -2.79 9.95
N ASP A 112 -5.29 -2.73 11.28
CA ASP A 112 -4.58 -1.65 11.97
C ASP A 112 -3.10 -1.64 11.58
N PRO A 113 -2.50 -0.47 11.24
CA PRO A 113 -1.10 -0.40 10.86
C PRO A 113 -0.11 -0.93 11.90
N ALA A 114 -0.44 -0.93 13.20
CA ALA A 114 0.42 -1.54 14.22
C ALA A 114 0.64 -3.05 14.05
N LEU A 115 -0.18 -3.73 13.23
CA LEU A 115 0.05 -5.11 12.82
C LEU A 115 1.36 -5.29 12.02
N LEU A 116 1.90 -4.21 11.45
CA LEU A 116 3.15 -4.23 10.68
C LEU A 116 4.42 -4.17 11.56
N LEU A 117 4.29 -3.96 12.88
CA LEU A 117 5.45 -3.85 13.78
C LEU A 117 6.43 -5.03 13.71
N PRO A 118 6.01 -6.31 13.55
CA PRO A 118 6.93 -7.43 13.39
C PRO A 118 7.86 -7.33 12.16
N LEU A 119 7.51 -6.50 11.17
CA LEU A 119 8.38 -6.23 10.00
C LEU A 119 9.51 -5.24 10.31
N LEU A 120 9.37 -4.48 11.40
CA LEU A 120 10.24 -3.37 11.78
C LEU A 120 11.07 -3.68 13.01
N TYR A 121 10.49 -4.43 13.96
CA TYR A 121 11.13 -4.76 15.22
C TYR A 121 11.15 -6.27 15.44
N THR A 122 12.35 -6.82 15.61
CA THR A 122 12.52 -8.22 16.00
C THR A 122 12.86 -8.29 17.49
N PRO A 123 12.08 -9.01 18.30
CA PRO A 123 12.33 -9.11 19.72
C PRO A 123 13.70 -9.72 20.02
N LYS A 124 14.42 -9.15 20.99
CA LYS A 124 15.78 -9.56 21.35
C LYS A 124 15.80 -10.74 22.32
N GLY A 125 14.66 -11.05 22.97
CA GLY A 125 14.45 -12.29 23.72
C GLY A 125 15.11 -12.32 25.09
N ALA A 126 15.57 -11.18 25.61
CA ALA A 126 16.28 -11.11 26.89
C ALA A 126 15.38 -11.29 28.12
N GLN A 127 14.05 -11.15 27.96
CA GLN A 127 13.05 -11.27 29.03
C GLN A 127 11.78 -11.97 28.52
N ALA A 128 11.93 -13.24 28.14
CA ALA A 128 10.78 -14.09 27.81
C ALA A 128 10.03 -14.49 29.09
N GLY A 129 8.71 -14.28 29.09
CA GLY A 129 7.82 -14.80 30.14
C GLY A 129 7.14 -13.74 30.99
N GLY A 130 6.02 -14.16 31.59
CA GLY A 130 5.19 -13.34 32.47
C GLY A 130 3.92 -12.82 31.78
N THR A 131 2.94 -12.53 32.63
CA THR A 131 1.65 -11.94 32.26
C THR A 131 1.72 -10.44 32.43
N ILE A 132 1.30 -9.69 31.41
CA ILE A 132 1.35 -8.23 31.44
C ILE A 132 -0.06 -7.65 31.38
N CYS A 133 -0.27 -6.54 32.07
CA CYS A 133 -1.47 -5.72 31.94
C CYS A 133 -1.07 -4.31 31.46
N VAL A 134 -1.75 -3.82 30.42
CA VAL A 134 -1.56 -2.47 29.88
C VAL A 134 -2.87 -1.70 30.07
N PRO A 135 -3.02 -0.85 31.10
CA PRO A 135 -4.25 -0.13 31.38
C PRO A 135 -4.57 0.91 30.30
N HIS A 136 -5.76 1.50 30.37
CA HIS A 136 -6.11 2.63 29.52
C HIS A 136 -5.22 3.86 29.84
N TYR A 137 -4.98 4.72 28.86
CA TYR A 137 -4.11 5.90 29.01
C TYR A 137 -4.64 6.89 30.07
N HIS A 138 -5.95 6.95 30.24
CA HIS A 138 -6.62 7.79 31.25
C HIS A 138 -7.06 7.03 32.50
N GLU A 139 -6.48 5.87 32.80
CA GLU A 139 -6.83 5.10 33.99
C GLU A 139 -6.46 5.89 35.27
N PRO A 140 -7.46 6.31 36.09
CA PRO A 140 -7.18 7.12 37.28
C PRO A 140 -6.70 6.31 38.49
N ARG A 141 -6.91 4.98 38.49
CA ARG A 141 -6.57 4.12 39.64
C ARG A 141 -5.08 3.85 39.75
N GLY A 142 -4.63 3.56 40.97
CA GLY A 142 -3.21 3.38 41.28
C GLY A 142 -2.66 2.04 40.79
N ALA A 143 -1.35 2.00 40.48
CA ALA A 143 -0.70 0.80 39.95
C ALA A 143 -0.85 -0.46 40.84
N GLN A 144 -0.85 -0.30 42.17
CA GLN A 144 -1.04 -1.42 43.10
C GLN A 144 -2.45 -2.02 43.02
N GLU A 145 -3.48 -1.17 42.89
CA GLU A 145 -4.88 -1.58 42.75
C GLU A 145 -5.07 -2.33 41.43
N LEU A 146 -4.58 -1.76 40.33
CA LEU A 146 -4.66 -2.37 39.00
C LEU A 146 -3.91 -3.70 38.91
N ALA A 147 -2.75 -3.82 39.58
CA ALA A 147 -2.01 -5.07 39.63
C ALA A 147 -2.80 -6.15 40.39
N ALA A 148 -3.41 -5.80 41.52
CA ALA A 148 -4.22 -6.72 42.31
C ALA A 148 -5.47 -7.19 41.54
N GLU A 149 -6.15 -6.30 40.82
CA GLU A 149 -7.34 -6.65 40.04
C GLU A 149 -7.04 -7.46 38.78
N SER A 150 -6.00 -7.08 38.03
CA SER A 150 -5.67 -7.73 36.76
C SER A 150 -5.17 -9.17 36.95
N GLY A 151 -4.49 -9.45 38.07
CA GLY A 151 -3.79 -10.71 38.28
C GLY A 151 -2.58 -10.89 37.36
N ALA A 152 -2.05 -9.79 36.81
CA ALA A 152 -0.86 -9.80 35.96
C ALA A 152 0.44 -9.63 36.79
N ASP A 153 1.53 -10.24 36.32
CA ASP A 153 2.86 -10.12 36.94
C ASP A 153 3.43 -8.70 36.81
N LEU A 154 3.12 -8.01 35.71
CA LEU A 154 3.63 -6.69 35.39
C LEU A 154 2.53 -5.76 34.87
N LEU A 155 2.49 -4.54 35.40
CA LEU A 155 1.70 -3.45 34.85
C LEU A 155 2.61 -2.54 34.01
N LEU A 156 2.26 -2.29 32.76
CA LEU A 156 3.03 -1.42 31.86
C LEU A 156 2.24 -0.17 31.50
N SER A 157 2.87 1.00 31.61
CA SER A 157 2.24 2.25 31.18
C SER A 157 2.07 2.29 29.66
N PRO A 158 0.90 2.73 29.14
CA PRO A 158 0.71 3.02 27.72
C PRO A 158 1.25 4.38 27.30
N ALA A 159 1.88 5.14 28.21
CA ALA A 159 2.49 6.43 27.90
C ALA A 159 3.96 6.25 27.48
N VAL A 160 4.32 6.82 26.35
CA VAL A 160 5.65 6.69 25.73
C VAL A 160 6.20 8.08 25.40
N ASP A 161 7.48 8.31 25.68
CA ASP A 161 8.16 9.60 25.48
C ASP A 161 9.37 9.52 24.53
N SER A 162 9.83 8.31 24.20
CA SER A 162 11.05 8.04 23.42
C SER A 162 10.90 6.79 22.55
N ILE A 163 11.71 6.68 21.49
CA ILE A 163 11.74 5.49 20.63
C ILE A 163 12.24 4.28 21.43
N GLU A 164 13.19 4.50 22.33
CA GLU A 164 13.72 3.47 23.22
C GLU A 164 12.64 2.95 24.17
N ALA A 165 11.81 3.83 24.73
CA ALA A 165 10.66 3.43 25.56
C ALA A 165 9.59 2.70 24.72
N LEU A 166 9.35 3.13 23.48
CA LEU A 166 8.45 2.44 22.56
C LEU A 166 8.95 1.01 22.30
N GLU A 167 10.20 0.85 21.89
CA GLU A 167 10.79 -0.44 21.59
C GLU A 167 10.83 -1.34 22.83
N ALA A 168 11.08 -0.78 24.02
CA ALA A 168 11.00 -1.52 25.27
C ALA A 168 9.57 -2.02 25.57
N LEU A 169 8.55 -1.19 25.33
CA LEU A 169 7.15 -1.59 25.49
C LEU A 169 6.75 -2.66 24.45
N ILE A 170 7.18 -2.51 23.19
CA ILE A 170 6.97 -3.51 22.13
C ILE A 170 7.66 -4.83 22.49
N GLU A 171 8.93 -4.81 22.92
CA GLU A 171 9.67 -6.00 23.37
C GLU A 171 8.87 -6.71 24.47
N LYS A 172 8.44 -5.98 25.51
CA LYS A 172 7.67 -6.55 26.62
C LYS A 172 6.37 -7.19 26.18
N ILE A 173 5.63 -6.57 25.26
CA ILE A 173 4.41 -7.14 24.71
C ILE A 173 4.73 -8.37 23.86
N ALA A 174 5.75 -8.29 23.00
CA ALA A 174 6.14 -9.34 22.06
C ALA A 174 6.72 -10.58 22.73
N THR A 175 7.29 -10.46 23.93
CA THR A 175 7.85 -11.58 24.70
C THR A 175 6.98 -12.06 25.87
N ALA A 176 5.79 -11.46 26.05
CA ALA A 176 4.84 -11.84 27.11
C ALA A 176 4.18 -13.21 26.87
N ASP A 177 3.87 -13.90 27.96
CA ASP A 177 3.08 -15.14 27.93
C ASP A 177 1.57 -14.88 27.75
N PHE A 178 1.13 -13.70 28.17
CA PHE A 178 -0.24 -13.21 28.01
C PHE A 178 -0.33 -11.70 28.21
N VAL A 179 -1.19 -11.04 27.43
CA VAL A 179 -1.41 -9.60 27.47
C VAL A 179 -2.87 -9.28 27.82
N LEU A 180 -3.10 -8.70 28.99
CA LEU A 180 -4.39 -8.14 29.37
C LEU A 180 -4.45 -6.66 28.98
N ALA A 181 -5.28 -6.33 28.00
CA ALA A 181 -5.24 -5.03 27.33
C ALA A 181 -6.41 -4.13 27.72
N GLY A 182 -6.13 -3.08 28.49
CA GLY A 182 -6.98 -1.90 28.67
C GLY A 182 -6.71 -0.79 27.63
N ALA A 183 -5.57 -0.83 26.93
CA ALA A 183 -5.27 -0.03 25.75
C ALA A 183 -5.35 -0.88 24.47
N LEU A 184 -6.11 -0.43 23.46
CA LEU A 184 -6.35 -1.21 22.23
C LEU A 184 -5.04 -1.63 21.53
N HIS A 185 -4.09 -0.69 21.39
CA HIS A 185 -2.83 -0.99 20.72
C HIS A 185 -2.01 -2.07 21.44
N ALA A 186 -2.16 -2.27 22.76
CA ALA A 186 -1.52 -3.39 23.43
C ALA A 186 -2.05 -4.75 22.90
N ALA A 187 -3.36 -4.85 22.64
CA ALA A 187 -3.95 -6.04 22.03
C ALA A 187 -3.55 -6.20 20.56
N ILE A 188 -3.50 -5.11 19.80
CA ILE A 188 -3.07 -5.14 18.39
C ILE A 188 -1.63 -5.62 18.27
N VAL A 189 -0.72 -5.06 19.08
CA VAL A 189 0.69 -5.48 19.10
C VAL A 189 0.81 -6.93 19.58
N ALA A 190 0.07 -7.35 20.61
CA ALA A 190 0.07 -8.75 21.03
C ALA A 190 -0.34 -9.69 19.88
N ALA A 191 -1.42 -9.36 19.15
CA ALA A 191 -1.87 -10.13 18.00
C ALA A 191 -0.80 -10.17 16.89
N ALA A 192 -0.15 -9.04 16.59
CA ALA A 192 0.89 -8.94 15.58
C ALA A 192 2.06 -9.89 15.85
N TYR A 193 2.48 -10.03 17.11
CA TYR A 193 3.55 -10.95 17.53
C TYR A 193 3.04 -12.36 17.88
N GLY A 194 1.77 -12.66 17.62
CA GLY A 194 1.15 -13.95 17.92
C GLY A 194 1.13 -14.29 19.42
N ARG A 195 1.08 -13.27 20.29
CA ARG A 195 0.98 -13.44 21.75
C ARG A 195 -0.47 -13.57 22.19
N PRO A 196 -0.79 -14.46 23.14
CA PRO A 196 -2.11 -14.53 23.76
C PRO A 196 -2.54 -13.20 24.38
N PHE A 197 -3.80 -12.80 24.18
CA PHE A 197 -4.32 -11.55 24.72
C PHE A 197 -5.82 -11.62 25.06
N ALA A 198 -6.29 -10.70 25.90
CA ALA A 198 -7.72 -10.44 26.09
C ALA A 198 -7.98 -8.96 26.38
N TYR A 199 -9.22 -8.52 26.18
CA TYR A 199 -9.64 -7.15 26.46
C TYR A 199 -9.99 -7.01 27.93
N TRP A 200 -9.38 -6.04 28.60
CA TRP A 200 -9.64 -5.81 30.00
C TRP A 200 -10.95 -5.03 30.20
N ASN A 201 -11.70 -5.39 31.24
CA ASN A 201 -12.88 -4.67 31.69
C ASN A 201 -12.57 -3.94 32.99
N THR A 202 -12.29 -2.64 32.89
CA THR A 202 -12.08 -1.76 34.06
C THR A 202 -13.35 -1.05 34.51
N GLY A 203 -14.53 -1.47 34.01
CA GLY A 203 -15.82 -0.82 34.26
C GLY A 203 -16.08 0.41 33.36
N HIS A 204 -15.07 0.89 32.63
CA HIS A 204 -15.22 1.94 31.62
C HIS A 204 -14.61 1.49 30.29
N VAL A 205 -15.35 1.68 29.20
CA VAL A 205 -14.90 1.37 27.86
C VAL A 205 -14.90 2.64 27.03
N ASP A 206 -13.70 3.18 26.81
CA ASP A 206 -13.51 4.26 25.86
C ASP A 206 -13.73 3.71 24.43
N VAL A 207 -14.70 4.30 23.71
CA VAL A 207 -15.00 4.01 22.30
C VAL A 207 -15.24 2.50 22.06
N PRO A 208 -16.40 1.92 22.43
CA PRO A 208 -16.63 0.48 22.35
C PRO A 208 -16.39 -0.12 20.96
N ILE A 209 -16.83 0.58 19.91
CA ILE A 209 -16.71 0.14 18.51
C ILE A 209 -15.27 -0.21 18.12
N LYS A 210 -14.23 0.44 18.69
CA LYS A 210 -12.85 0.18 18.28
C LYS A 210 -12.35 -1.21 18.62
N TRP A 211 -12.90 -1.79 19.68
CA TRP A 211 -12.50 -3.11 20.16
C TRP A 211 -13.18 -4.20 19.34
N ASP A 212 -14.48 -4.07 19.09
CA ASP A 212 -15.22 -5.02 18.26
C ASP A 212 -14.73 -4.98 16.81
N ASP A 213 -14.45 -3.78 16.29
CA ASP A 213 -13.92 -3.58 14.93
C ASP A 213 -12.56 -4.26 14.74
N PHE A 214 -11.68 -4.19 15.74
CA PHE A 214 -10.40 -4.91 15.71
C PHE A 214 -10.57 -6.43 15.89
N ALA A 215 -11.40 -6.89 16.82
CA ALA A 215 -11.67 -8.32 16.98
C ALA A 215 -12.19 -8.95 15.67
N LEU A 216 -13.12 -8.26 15.01
CA LEU A 216 -13.69 -8.71 13.74
C LEU A 216 -12.68 -8.68 12.60
N SER A 217 -11.71 -7.77 12.60
CA SER A 217 -10.62 -7.80 11.60
C SER A 217 -9.71 -9.02 11.75
N LEU A 218 -9.68 -9.63 12.95
CA LEU A 218 -9.02 -10.91 13.20
C LEU A 218 -9.90 -12.14 12.93
N GLY A 219 -11.17 -11.95 12.54
CA GLY A 219 -12.14 -13.02 12.34
C GLY A 219 -12.68 -13.63 13.65
N ILE A 220 -12.62 -12.90 14.76
CA ILE A 220 -13.11 -13.36 16.08
C ILE A 220 -14.06 -12.35 16.72
N ASP A 221 -14.87 -12.84 17.65
CA ASP A 221 -15.47 -12.05 18.71
C ASP A 221 -14.52 -12.04 19.91
N MET A 222 -14.42 -10.95 20.67
CA MET A 222 -13.57 -10.94 21.87
C MET A 222 -14.28 -10.25 23.04
N PRO A 223 -14.87 -11.01 23.98
CA PRO A 223 -15.48 -10.43 25.16
C PRO A 223 -14.42 -9.82 26.07
N ARG A 224 -14.84 -8.88 26.91
CA ARG A 224 -13.98 -8.32 27.94
C ARG A 224 -13.97 -9.23 29.17
N VAL A 225 -12.84 -9.24 29.85
CA VAL A 225 -12.58 -10.06 31.03
C VAL A 225 -12.07 -9.21 32.18
N GLN A 226 -12.19 -9.72 33.41
CA GLN A 226 -11.74 -9.03 34.61
C GLN A 226 -10.27 -9.33 34.95
N THR A 227 -9.81 -10.56 34.65
CA THR A 227 -8.49 -11.05 35.07
C THR A 227 -7.74 -11.73 33.93
N VAL A 228 -6.42 -11.91 34.12
CA VAL A 228 -5.57 -12.70 33.22
C VAL A 228 -6.08 -14.14 33.08
N GLU A 229 -6.52 -14.77 34.17
CA GLU A 229 -6.99 -16.16 34.16
C GLU A 229 -8.21 -16.34 33.26
N GLU A 230 -9.22 -15.48 33.44
CA GLU A 230 -10.40 -15.45 32.57
C GLU A 230 -10.03 -15.16 31.11
N GLY A 231 -9.11 -14.21 30.90
CA GLY A 231 -8.59 -13.86 29.59
C GLY A 231 -7.93 -15.02 28.86
N ARG A 232 -7.15 -15.85 29.57
CA ARG A 232 -6.51 -17.04 29.00
C ARG A 232 -7.55 -18.02 28.47
N GLU A 233 -8.62 -18.25 29.23
CA GLU A 233 -9.69 -19.15 28.81
C GLU A 233 -10.44 -18.62 27.60
N VAL A 234 -10.80 -17.32 27.62
CA VAL A 234 -11.43 -16.63 26.49
C VAL A 234 -10.58 -16.72 25.22
N TYR A 235 -9.27 -16.46 25.33
CA TYR A 235 -8.34 -16.53 24.21
C TYR A 235 -8.17 -17.96 23.69
N ARG A 236 -8.04 -18.94 24.58
CA ARG A 236 -7.87 -20.36 24.22
C ARG A 236 -8.99 -20.88 23.32
N ILE A 237 -10.23 -20.44 23.56
CA ILE A 237 -11.41 -20.81 22.75
C ILE A 237 -11.38 -20.17 21.35
N ARG A 238 -10.71 -19.02 21.21
CA ARG A 238 -10.72 -18.18 20.00
C ARG A 238 -9.47 -18.30 19.14
N SER A 239 -8.33 -18.67 19.73
CA SER A 239 -7.01 -18.61 19.10
C SER A 239 -6.93 -19.34 17.76
N ALA A 240 -7.60 -20.48 17.61
CA ALA A 240 -7.63 -21.25 16.36
C ALA A 240 -8.34 -20.52 15.20
N ARG A 241 -9.23 -19.57 15.51
CA ARG A 241 -10.00 -18.78 14.53
C ARG A 241 -9.29 -17.50 14.11
N ILE A 242 -8.29 -17.04 14.87
CA ILE A 242 -7.56 -15.79 14.58
C ILE A 242 -6.90 -15.88 13.20
N ARG A 243 -7.15 -14.88 12.37
CA ARG A 243 -6.47 -14.65 11.09
C ARG A 243 -6.01 -13.21 11.05
N LEU A 244 -4.70 -13.00 10.91
CA LEU A 244 -4.18 -11.64 10.76
C LEU A 244 -4.58 -11.08 9.38
N PRO A 245 -5.00 -9.81 9.33
CA PRO A 245 -5.12 -9.10 8.06
C PRO A 245 -3.82 -9.10 7.26
N SER A 246 -3.92 -8.97 5.94
CA SER A 246 -2.78 -8.97 5.04
C SER A 246 -1.86 -7.77 5.30
N ALA A 247 -0.61 -8.04 5.66
CA ALA A 247 0.42 -7.03 5.83
C ALA A 247 0.75 -6.33 4.50
N SER A 248 0.80 -7.08 3.38
CA SER A 248 0.99 -6.47 2.06
C SER A 248 -0.22 -5.64 1.64
N GLY A 249 -1.43 -6.06 2.04
CA GLY A 249 -2.65 -5.25 1.98
C GLY A 249 -2.47 -3.92 2.70
N ILE A 250 -2.23 -3.94 4.02
CA ILE A 250 -2.06 -2.70 4.80
C ILE A 250 -0.96 -1.79 4.21
N LEU A 251 0.16 -2.35 3.74
CA LEU A 251 1.22 -1.57 3.08
C LEU A 251 0.79 -1.01 1.72
N GLY A 252 -0.06 -1.72 0.98
CA GLY A 252 -0.49 -1.33 -0.37
C GLY A 252 -1.40 -0.09 -0.39
N CYS A 253 -2.16 0.18 0.67
CA CYS A 253 -2.88 1.46 0.85
C CYS A 253 -2.06 2.53 1.56
N CYS A 254 -0.79 2.28 1.92
CA CYS A 254 -0.04 3.27 2.67
C CYS A 254 0.04 4.60 1.91
N PRO A 255 -0.29 5.76 2.54
CA PRO A 255 -0.18 7.06 1.88
C PRO A 255 1.27 7.45 1.60
N PHE A 256 2.24 6.68 2.07
CA PHE A 256 3.68 6.90 1.90
C PHE A 256 4.32 5.75 1.15
N ALA A 257 5.32 6.07 0.34
CA ALA A 257 6.26 5.13 -0.20
C ALA A 257 7.00 4.48 0.98
N VAL A 258 6.95 3.15 1.03
CA VAL A 258 7.62 2.36 2.06
C VAL A 258 8.96 1.85 1.56
N ARG A 259 9.90 1.69 2.50
CA ARG A 259 11.20 1.08 2.26
C ARG A 259 11.05 -0.34 1.65
N PRO A 260 11.74 -0.65 0.53
CA PRO A 260 11.57 -1.93 -0.17
C PRO A 260 11.75 -3.17 0.71
N GLN A 261 12.69 -3.13 1.65
CA GLN A 261 12.93 -4.24 2.58
C GLN A 261 11.70 -4.60 3.43
N ILE A 262 10.83 -3.63 3.73
CA ILE A 262 9.63 -3.87 4.55
C ILE A 262 8.57 -4.61 3.74
N LEU A 263 8.43 -4.24 2.48
CA LEU A 263 7.51 -4.90 1.55
C LEU A 263 7.94 -6.35 1.26
N ILE A 264 9.24 -6.58 1.10
CA ILE A 264 9.81 -7.93 0.98
C ILE A 264 9.52 -8.77 2.22
N ARG A 265 9.69 -8.19 3.42
CA ARG A 265 9.36 -8.89 4.67
C ARG A 265 7.89 -9.29 4.72
N ALA A 266 6.97 -8.37 4.36
CA ALA A 266 5.54 -8.65 4.33
C ALA A 266 5.18 -9.77 3.35
N LEU A 267 5.60 -9.64 2.10
CA LEU A 267 5.29 -10.61 1.05
C LEU A 267 5.96 -11.97 1.31
N GLY A 268 7.19 -11.96 1.80
CA GLY A 268 7.89 -13.18 2.18
C GLY A 268 7.22 -13.94 3.31
N GLN A 269 6.72 -13.22 4.33
CA GLN A 269 5.94 -13.83 5.42
C GLN A 269 4.61 -14.43 4.92
N GLU A 270 3.86 -13.69 4.10
CA GLU A 270 2.58 -14.15 3.55
C GLU A 270 2.74 -15.34 2.58
N ALA A 271 3.84 -15.37 1.84
CA ALA A 271 4.21 -16.48 0.96
C ALA A 271 4.75 -17.71 1.71
N GLY A 272 4.96 -17.61 3.02
CA GLY A 272 5.51 -18.70 3.83
C GLY A 272 6.98 -19.00 3.54
N LEU A 273 7.75 -18.01 3.07
CA LEU A 273 9.18 -18.19 2.81
C LEU A 273 9.97 -18.33 4.12
N PRO A 274 11.10 -19.08 4.12
CA PRO A 274 11.98 -19.16 5.28
C PRO A 274 12.46 -17.77 5.71
N ALA A 275 12.34 -17.45 7.01
CA ALA A 275 12.70 -16.13 7.54
C ALA A 275 14.15 -15.70 7.20
N CYS A 276 15.08 -16.66 7.16
CA CYS A 276 16.47 -16.39 6.80
C CYS A 276 16.64 -15.96 5.34
N ASP A 277 15.77 -16.40 4.43
CA ASP A 277 15.81 -16.02 3.03
C ASP A 277 15.12 -14.67 2.81
N VAL A 278 13.98 -14.45 3.48
CA VAL A 278 13.31 -13.15 3.53
C VAL A 278 14.27 -12.05 4.00
N GLU A 279 15.04 -12.30 5.06
CA GLU A 279 15.96 -11.30 5.59
C GLU A 279 17.16 -11.05 4.66
N LYS A 280 17.67 -12.08 3.97
CA LYS A 280 18.69 -11.88 2.93
C LYS A 280 18.16 -10.98 1.81
N LEU A 281 16.94 -11.24 1.33
CA LEU A 281 16.31 -10.43 0.28
C LEU A 281 16.09 -8.98 0.74
N ALA A 282 15.62 -8.80 1.98
CA ALA A 282 15.43 -7.49 2.58
C ALA A 282 16.75 -6.69 2.63
N VAL A 283 17.85 -7.31 3.07
CA VAL A 283 19.18 -6.68 3.10
C VAL A 283 19.69 -6.34 1.70
N LEU A 284 19.45 -7.20 0.71
CA LEU A 284 19.83 -6.93 -0.68
C LEU A 284 19.06 -5.74 -1.26
N ALA A 285 17.76 -5.64 -0.94
CA ALA A 285 16.91 -4.53 -1.34
C ALA A 285 17.35 -3.20 -0.74
N GLU A 286 17.64 -3.20 0.57
CA GLU A 286 18.12 -2.03 1.29
C GLU A 286 19.44 -1.49 0.72
N LYS A 287 20.33 -2.39 0.30
CA LYS A 287 21.62 -2.02 -0.30
C LYS A 287 21.52 -1.60 -1.77
N GLY A 288 20.32 -1.57 -2.36
CA GLY A 288 20.13 -1.29 -3.79
C GLY A 288 20.71 -2.37 -4.72
N LEU A 289 21.08 -3.53 -4.17
CA LEU A 289 21.75 -4.60 -4.91
C LEU A 289 20.78 -5.48 -5.69
N LEU A 290 19.46 -5.38 -5.43
CA LEU A 290 18.45 -6.05 -6.24
C LEU A 290 18.44 -5.53 -7.69
N GLN A 291 18.68 -4.23 -7.88
CA GLN A 291 18.81 -3.62 -9.20
C GLN A 291 20.10 -4.12 -9.88
N GLN A 292 21.23 -4.13 -9.17
CA GLN A 292 22.51 -4.61 -9.70
C GLN A 292 22.55 -6.13 -9.97
N ALA A 293 21.79 -6.94 -9.21
CA ALA A 293 21.65 -8.37 -9.45
C ALA A 293 20.72 -8.68 -10.64
N GLY A 294 19.72 -7.83 -10.90
CA GLY A 294 18.89 -7.88 -12.11
C GLY A 294 19.64 -7.39 -13.35
N ASP A 295 20.38 -6.28 -13.24
CA ASP A 295 21.16 -5.70 -14.34
C ASP A 295 22.33 -6.61 -14.78
N GLY A 296 22.91 -7.37 -13.85
CA GLY A 296 23.93 -8.37 -14.15
C GLY A 296 23.43 -9.58 -14.94
N LEU A 297 22.12 -9.77 -15.06
CA LEU A 297 21.49 -10.82 -15.86
C LEU A 297 21.24 -10.40 -17.32
N PHE A 298 21.26 -9.09 -17.61
CA PHE A 298 20.86 -8.54 -18.91
C PHE A 298 21.97 -7.84 -19.69
N ASP A 299 23.17 -7.61 -19.12
CA ASP A 299 24.24 -7.01 -19.91
C ASP A 299 25.65 -7.49 -19.53
N ARG A 300 26.26 -8.34 -20.36
CA ARG A 300 27.71 -8.54 -20.39
C ARG A 300 28.24 -8.71 -21.82
N PRO A 301 29.01 -7.74 -22.34
CA PRO A 301 29.94 -7.97 -23.43
C PRO A 301 31.15 -8.82 -22.97
N ALA A 302 31.62 -9.70 -23.84
CA ALA A 302 32.50 -10.83 -23.53
C ALA A 302 34.01 -10.52 -23.29
N SER A 303 34.44 -9.32 -22.88
CA SER A 303 35.87 -8.97 -22.93
C SER A 303 36.64 -8.72 -21.62
N ASP A 304 36.01 -8.61 -20.44
CA ASP A 304 36.74 -8.18 -19.23
C ASP A 304 36.93 -9.25 -18.13
N LEU A 305 36.90 -10.53 -18.51
CA LEU A 305 37.21 -11.65 -17.61
C LEU A 305 38.63 -12.15 -17.85
N ARG A 306 39.59 -11.69 -17.05
CA ARG A 306 40.84 -12.46 -16.81
C ARG A 306 41.60 -12.16 -15.52
N ARG A 307 41.09 -11.30 -14.63
CA ARG A 307 41.79 -10.99 -13.35
C ARG A 307 40.94 -11.14 -12.08
N ALA A 308 39.64 -11.41 -12.18
CA ALA A 308 38.72 -11.57 -11.04
C ALA A 308 38.24 -13.02 -10.82
N GLU A 309 38.77 -14.00 -11.55
CA GLU A 309 38.18 -15.35 -11.64
C GLU A 309 38.58 -16.35 -10.55
N LYS A 310 39.60 -16.07 -9.72
CA LYS A 310 40.07 -17.10 -8.76
C LYS A 310 39.40 -17.09 -7.39
N ASP A 311 38.85 -15.95 -6.95
CA ASP A 311 38.16 -15.86 -5.64
C ASP A 311 36.62 -15.81 -5.74
N ALA A 312 36.09 -15.56 -6.95
CA ALA A 312 34.65 -15.47 -7.22
C ALA A 312 34.01 -16.84 -7.53
N ALA A 313 34.76 -17.77 -8.11
CA ALA A 313 34.25 -19.06 -8.60
C ALA A 313 33.68 -19.97 -7.50
N TRP A 314 34.18 -19.89 -6.26
CA TRP A 314 33.63 -20.67 -5.13
C TRP A 314 32.39 -20.04 -4.50
N ARG A 315 32.23 -18.71 -4.60
CA ARG A 315 31.05 -17.99 -4.06
C ARG A 315 29.86 -18.02 -5.03
N LEU A 316 30.09 -18.00 -6.34
CA LEU A 316 29.04 -18.01 -7.37
C LEU A 316 28.31 -19.35 -7.52
N GLN A 317 29.01 -20.49 -7.45
CA GLN A 317 28.37 -21.81 -7.64
C GLN A 317 27.28 -22.15 -6.62
N ARG A 318 27.32 -21.55 -5.42
CA ARG A 318 26.29 -21.74 -4.39
C ARG A 318 25.20 -20.66 -4.47
N MET A 319 25.50 -19.52 -5.09
CA MET A 319 24.59 -18.42 -5.37
C MET A 319 23.70 -18.70 -6.57
N ASP A 320 24.19 -19.33 -7.64
CA ASP A 320 23.39 -19.54 -8.86
C ASP A 320 22.16 -20.43 -8.61
N SER A 321 22.28 -21.50 -7.81
CA SER A 321 21.11 -22.34 -7.45
C SER A 321 20.10 -21.63 -6.53
N ILE A 322 20.56 -20.63 -5.78
CA ILE A 322 19.75 -19.82 -4.87
C ILE A 322 19.12 -18.64 -5.63
N VAL A 323 19.84 -18.04 -6.58
CA VAL A 323 19.41 -16.94 -7.44
C VAL A 323 18.45 -17.41 -8.53
N ASP A 324 18.59 -18.62 -9.08
CA ASP A 324 17.60 -19.16 -10.03
C ASP A 324 16.25 -19.48 -9.32
N GLY A 325 16.29 -19.97 -8.09
CA GLY A 325 15.09 -20.20 -7.27
C GLY A 325 14.48 -18.90 -6.72
N LEU A 326 15.33 -17.93 -6.36
CA LEU A 326 14.92 -16.61 -5.87
C LEU A 326 14.55 -15.64 -6.99
N GLY A 327 15.01 -15.82 -8.22
CA GLY A 327 14.73 -14.93 -9.36
C GLY A 327 13.25 -14.92 -9.69
N HIS A 328 12.64 -16.10 -9.82
CA HIS A 328 11.19 -16.24 -9.97
C HIS A 328 10.41 -15.74 -8.74
N THR A 329 10.96 -15.93 -7.54
CA THR A 329 10.34 -15.47 -6.29
C THR A 329 10.44 -13.94 -6.13
N LEU A 330 11.51 -13.32 -6.60
CA LEU A 330 11.74 -11.88 -6.60
C LEU A 330 10.96 -11.18 -7.70
N GLU A 331 10.86 -11.78 -8.89
CA GLU A 331 9.92 -11.34 -9.93
C GLU A 331 8.48 -11.44 -9.43
N TRP A 332 8.12 -12.50 -8.70
CA TRP A 332 6.80 -12.65 -8.09
C TRP A 332 6.56 -11.71 -6.90
N ILE A 333 7.54 -11.46 -6.02
CA ILE A 333 7.43 -10.48 -4.92
C ILE A 333 7.38 -9.05 -5.47
N ALA A 334 8.21 -8.70 -6.45
CA ALA A 334 8.14 -7.41 -7.14
C ALA A 334 6.81 -7.26 -7.90
N SER A 335 6.32 -8.35 -8.51
CA SER A 335 4.98 -8.45 -9.08
C SER A 335 3.90 -8.21 -8.05
N GLU A 336 3.87 -8.91 -6.91
CA GLU A 336 2.83 -8.79 -5.88
C GLU A 336 2.89 -7.45 -5.13
N ALA A 337 4.09 -6.90 -4.88
CA ALA A 337 4.31 -5.56 -4.35
C ALA A 337 3.68 -4.47 -5.22
N HIS A 338 3.85 -4.59 -6.53
CA HIS A 338 3.31 -3.64 -7.51
C HIS A 338 1.87 -3.98 -7.90
N ALA A 339 1.48 -5.25 -7.88
CA ALA A 339 0.11 -5.70 -8.05
C ALA A 339 -0.74 -5.32 -6.85
N ALA A 340 -0.20 -5.24 -5.63
CA ALA A 340 -0.87 -4.65 -4.48
C ALA A 340 -1.16 -3.17 -4.74
N ARG A 341 -0.15 -2.39 -5.19
CA ARG A 341 -0.36 -1.00 -5.66
C ARG A 341 -1.39 -0.87 -6.77
N PHE A 342 -1.53 -1.89 -7.62
CA PHE A 342 -2.55 -1.97 -8.68
C PHE A 342 -3.92 -2.43 -8.16
N ARG A 343 -3.96 -3.35 -7.17
CA ARG A 343 -5.17 -3.93 -6.56
C ARG A 343 -5.90 -2.95 -5.65
N PHE A 344 -5.22 -1.94 -5.12
CA PHE A 344 -5.84 -0.85 -4.36
C PHE A 344 -6.67 0.12 -5.22
N ALA A 345 -6.64 -0.01 -6.55
CA ALA A 345 -7.57 0.65 -7.45
C ALA A 345 -8.84 -0.21 -7.67
N SER A 346 -9.36 -0.83 -6.60
CA SER A 346 -10.60 -1.62 -6.68
C SER A 346 -11.85 -0.78 -6.94
N GLU A 347 -11.69 0.55 -7.05
CA GLU A 347 -12.57 1.38 -7.87
C GLU A 347 -11.78 2.08 -9.01
N ARG A 348 -11.93 1.52 -10.21
CA ARG A 348 -11.97 2.16 -11.54
C ARG A 348 -11.02 3.34 -11.82
N GLU A 349 -10.11 3.11 -12.78
CA GLU A 349 -9.37 4.14 -13.55
C GLU A 349 -8.09 4.71 -12.90
N MET A 350 -6.93 4.20 -13.33
CA MET A 350 -5.60 4.75 -13.08
C MET A 350 -5.34 5.94 -14.02
N LYS A 351 -5.35 7.16 -13.49
CA LYS A 351 -4.98 8.38 -14.22
C LYS A 351 -3.49 8.39 -14.59
N MET A 352 -3.16 9.07 -15.68
CA MET A 352 -1.80 9.28 -16.19
C MET A 352 -1.30 10.72 -16.04
N SER A 353 -2.08 11.56 -15.36
CA SER A 353 -1.74 12.97 -15.12
C SER A 353 -0.55 13.15 -14.17
N ALA A 354 0.02 14.35 -14.15
CA ALA A 354 1.09 14.72 -13.22
C ALA A 354 0.69 14.44 -11.76
N GLY A 355 1.59 13.80 -11.00
CA GLY A 355 1.35 13.45 -9.60
C GLY A 355 0.43 12.24 -9.39
N SER A 356 -0.08 11.61 -10.45
CA SER A 356 -0.83 10.35 -10.36
C SER A 356 0.11 9.14 -10.23
N ALA A 357 -0.41 8.04 -9.66
CA ALA A 357 0.33 6.78 -9.60
C ALA A 357 0.63 6.20 -11.00
N GLY A 358 -0.23 6.48 -11.99
CA GLY A 358 -0.07 5.98 -13.36
C GLY A 358 1.13 6.56 -14.09
N ALA A 359 1.53 7.80 -13.74
CA ALA A 359 2.69 8.45 -14.32
C ALA A 359 3.99 7.65 -14.14
N ALA A 360 4.09 6.82 -13.10
CA ALA A 360 5.26 5.98 -12.84
C ALA A 360 5.41 4.79 -13.82
N PHE A 361 4.37 4.48 -14.60
CA PHE A 361 4.38 3.39 -15.59
C PHE A 361 4.60 3.87 -17.03
N LEU A 362 4.77 5.18 -17.23
CA LEU A 362 5.09 5.73 -18.53
C LEU A 362 6.56 5.44 -18.85
N GLY A 363 6.78 4.66 -19.91
CA GLY A 363 8.10 4.40 -20.47
C GLY A 363 8.45 5.41 -21.57
N ASP A 364 9.25 4.96 -22.52
CA ASP A 364 9.73 5.81 -23.62
C ASP A 364 8.59 6.31 -24.52
N GLY A 365 8.81 7.48 -25.13
CA GLY A 365 7.91 8.08 -26.12
C GLY A 365 6.73 8.84 -25.53
N TRP A 366 6.76 9.22 -24.26
CA TRP A 366 5.80 10.13 -23.63
C TRP A 366 6.45 11.44 -23.21
N SER A 367 5.73 12.55 -23.37
CA SER A 367 6.10 13.82 -22.76
C SER A 367 6.00 13.74 -21.23
N SER A 368 6.61 14.70 -20.53
CA SER A 368 6.31 14.90 -19.11
C SER A 368 4.79 15.00 -18.88
N PRO A 369 4.23 14.26 -17.90
CA PRO A 369 2.80 14.31 -17.60
C PRO A 369 2.34 15.72 -17.21
N ASN A 370 1.14 16.09 -17.65
CA ASN A 370 0.46 17.35 -17.27
C ASN A 370 -0.87 17.05 -16.55
N GLU A 371 -1.71 18.04 -16.32
CA GLU A 371 -3.00 17.91 -15.62
C GLU A 371 -3.98 16.90 -16.27
N ILE A 372 -3.85 16.65 -17.57
CA ILE A 372 -4.69 15.74 -18.34
C ILE A 372 -4.01 14.38 -18.52
N GLY A 373 -2.70 14.39 -18.77
CA GLY A 373 -1.90 13.21 -19.10
C GLY A 373 -0.76 13.54 -20.07
N PRO A 374 0.22 12.65 -20.26
CA PRO A 374 1.29 12.87 -21.22
C PRO A 374 0.76 12.85 -22.65
N TRP A 375 1.41 13.61 -23.53
CA TRP A 375 1.28 13.45 -24.98
C TRP A 375 2.37 12.51 -25.48
N SER A 376 2.04 11.69 -26.46
CA SER A 376 3.02 10.87 -27.18
C SER A 376 4.06 11.76 -27.85
N GLU A 377 5.32 11.34 -27.86
CA GLU A 377 6.41 11.98 -28.60
C GLU A 377 7.08 10.96 -29.51
N GLY A 378 6.98 11.19 -30.83
CA GLY A 378 7.58 10.32 -31.84
C GLY A 378 6.61 9.30 -32.45
N GLU A 379 7.15 8.17 -32.92
CA GLU A 379 6.41 7.14 -33.68
C GLU A 379 5.76 6.06 -32.80
N HIS A 380 6.21 5.94 -31.54
CA HIS A 380 5.67 4.99 -30.58
C HIS A 380 5.79 5.51 -29.15
N SER A 381 4.95 4.98 -28.26
CA SER A 381 5.04 5.22 -26.83
C SER A 381 4.78 3.95 -26.04
N ILE A 382 5.37 3.84 -24.86
CA ILE A 382 5.40 2.61 -24.07
C ILE A 382 4.78 2.85 -22.69
N VAL A 383 3.92 1.95 -22.25
CA VAL A 383 3.50 1.84 -20.86
C VAL A 383 3.94 0.49 -20.32
N GLU A 384 4.68 0.48 -19.22
CA GLU A 384 5.16 -0.73 -18.58
C GLU A 384 4.32 -1.05 -17.35
N LEU A 385 3.38 -1.99 -17.52
CA LEU A 385 2.54 -2.44 -16.43
C LEU A 385 3.24 -3.58 -15.68
N PRO A 386 3.23 -3.56 -14.35
CA PRO A 386 3.89 -4.58 -13.55
C PRO A 386 3.23 -5.95 -13.77
N PRO A 387 3.96 -7.04 -13.49
CA PRO A 387 3.36 -8.37 -13.50
C PRO A 387 2.23 -8.41 -12.50
N THR A 388 1.07 -8.90 -12.92
CA THR A 388 -0.13 -8.94 -12.09
C THR A 388 -0.58 -10.38 -11.98
N THR A 389 -0.67 -10.89 -10.76
CA THR A 389 -1.32 -12.16 -10.45
C THR A 389 -2.80 -11.89 -10.16
N GLY A 390 -3.69 -12.76 -10.65
CA GLY A 390 -5.13 -12.64 -10.42
C GLY A 390 -5.94 -12.07 -11.59
N TRP A 391 -5.49 -12.22 -12.85
CA TRP A 391 -6.34 -12.03 -14.03
C TRP A 391 -7.41 -13.13 -14.07
N ALA A 392 -8.38 -13.09 -13.15
CA ALA A 392 -9.55 -13.95 -13.21
C ALA A 392 -10.38 -13.59 -14.46
N GLU A 393 -10.97 -14.63 -15.04
CA GLU A 393 -11.80 -14.71 -16.24
C GLU A 393 -12.06 -13.38 -17.00
N ALA A 394 -11.35 -13.24 -18.12
CA ALA A 394 -11.52 -12.21 -19.16
C ALA A 394 -11.13 -10.76 -18.81
N ALA A 395 -9.97 -10.52 -18.19
CA ALA A 395 -9.48 -9.14 -18.05
C ALA A 395 -9.16 -8.43 -19.40
N VAL A 396 -9.86 -7.32 -19.65
CA VAL A 396 -9.64 -6.35 -20.74
C VAL A 396 -9.08 -5.08 -20.13
N LEU A 397 -7.99 -4.55 -20.69
CA LEU A 397 -7.49 -3.23 -20.33
C LEU A 397 -8.21 -2.17 -21.17
N MET A 398 -8.69 -1.12 -20.50
CA MET A 398 -9.29 0.04 -21.16
C MET A 398 -8.28 1.19 -21.11
N ALA A 399 -7.89 1.72 -22.27
CA ALA A 399 -7.06 2.91 -22.35
C ALA A 399 -7.85 4.10 -22.91
N THR A 400 -8.02 5.13 -22.08
CA THR A 400 -8.81 6.32 -22.42
C THR A 400 -7.86 7.48 -22.73
N GLY A 401 -8.17 8.26 -23.76
CA GLY A 401 -7.33 9.35 -24.17
C GLY A 401 -7.94 10.25 -25.25
N TYR A 402 -7.08 11.06 -25.85
CA TYR A 402 -7.41 11.89 -27.01
C TYR A 402 -6.41 11.63 -28.12
N VAL A 403 -6.89 11.42 -29.34
CA VAL A 403 -6.05 11.34 -30.54
C VAL A 403 -5.94 12.74 -31.13
N PHE A 404 -4.73 13.14 -31.48
CA PHE A 404 -4.47 14.33 -32.28
C PHE A 404 -4.65 13.97 -33.75
N VAL A 405 -5.67 14.53 -34.38
CA VAL A 405 -6.06 14.29 -35.77
C VAL A 405 -6.55 15.63 -36.35
N PRO A 406 -5.62 16.53 -36.71
CA PRO A 406 -5.96 17.88 -37.16
C PRO A 406 -6.64 17.87 -38.54
N ASP A 407 -7.63 18.74 -38.74
CA ASP A 407 -8.21 19.03 -40.05
C ASP A 407 -7.23 19.81 -40.95
N THR A 408 -6.23 19.08 -41.45
CA THR A 408 -5.29 19.52 -42.48
C THR A 408 -5.88 19.29 -43.87
N GLY A 409 -5.39 20.00 -44.89
CA GLY A 409 -5.97 19.95 -46.24
C GLY A 409 -5.98 18.57 -46.92
N ASP A 410 -5.18 17.62 -46.44
CA ASP A 410 -5.16 16.23 -46.92
C ASP A 410 -6.07 15.28 -46.11
N ARG A 411 -6.69 15.79 -45.03
CA ARG A 411 -7.67 15.11 -44.16
C ARG A 411 -7.29 13.66 -43.83
N ALA A 412 -6.01 13.40 -43.58
CA ALA A 412 -5.53 12.05 -43.35
C ALA A 412 -5.89 11.55 -41.94
N PRO A 413 -6.40 10.32 -41.80
CA PRO A 413 -6.73 9.76 -40.49
C PRO A 413 -5.48 9.41 -39.71
N GLN A 414 -5.64 9.33 -38.38
CA GLN A 414 -4.60 8.87 -37.47
C GLN A 414 -4.88 7.42 -37.05
N THR A 415 -3.97 6.51 -37.39
CA THR A 415 -4.05 5.11 -36.94
C THR A 415 -3.18 4.91 -35.70
N ILE A 416 -3.70 4.18 -34.72
CA ILE A 416 -2.98 3.80 -33.50
C ILE A 416 -3.10 2.28 -33.34
N ALA A 417 -1.97 1.60 -33.38
CA ALA A 417 -1.87 0.17 -33.12
C ALA A 417 -1.33 -0.08 -31.72
N VAL A 418 -1.90 -1.07 -31.02
CA VAL A 418 -1.47 -1.45 -29.67
C VAL A 418 -0.94 -2.87 -29.68
N ARG A 419 0.27 -3.05 -29.12
CA ARG A 419 0.87 -4.35 -28.84
C ARG A 419 1.04 -4.56 -27.34
N LEU A 420 0.91 -5.81 -26.90
CA LEU A 420 1.28 -6.25 -25.56
C LEU A 420 2.40 -7.29 -25.66
N ASN A 421 3.58 -7.00 -25.13
CA ASN A 421 4.78 -7.86 -25.21
C ASN A 421 4.96 -8.43 -26.64
N ASP A 422 4.98 -7.55 -27.64
CA ASP A 422 5.08 -7.82 -29.08
C ASP A 422 3.85 -8.44 -29.76
N ILE A 423 2.80 -8.80 -29.01
CA ILE A 423 1.56 -9.35 -29.56
C ILE A 423 0.62 -8.21 -29.96
N PRO A 424 0.23 -8.06 -31.24
CA PRO A 424 -0.81 -7.10 -31.64
C PRO A 424 -2.15 -7.46 -31.02
N VAL A 425 -2.81 -6.50 -30.37
CA VAL A 425 -4.06 -6.74 -29.64
C VAL A 425 -5.19 -5.77 -29.96
N ALA A 426 -4.88 -4.56 -30.44
CA ALA A 426 -5.87 -3.59 -30.86
C ALA A 426 -5.30 -2.69 -31.96
N MET A 427 -6.17 -2.15 -32.81
CA MET A 427 -5.82 -1.13 -33.78
C MET A 427 -7.06 -0.29 -34.05
N GLU A 428 -6.92 1.03 -33.95
CA GLU A 428 -8.00 1.98 -34.21
C GLU A 428 -7.54 3.02 -35.21
N THR A 429 -8.45 3.43 -36.10
CA THR A 429 -8.22 4.51 -37.06
C THR A 429 -9.22 5.62 -36.78
N VAL A 430 -8.72 6.81 -36.46
CA VAL A 430 -9.54 7.96 -36.14
C VAL A 430 -9.53 8.93 -37.32
N GLU A 431 -10.73 9.17 -37.85
CA GLU A 431 -10.96 10.08 -38.96
C GLU A 431 -10.96 11.55 -38.53
N VAL A 432 -10.59 12.42 -39.47
CA VAL A 432 -10.64 13.87 -39.32
C VAL A 432 -12.09 14.33 -39.23
N VAL A 433 -12.37 15.27 -38.32
CA VAL A 433 -13.67 15.95 -38.20
C VAL A 433 -13.46 17.44 -38.40
N GLU A 434 -14.26 18.03 -39.29
CA GLU A 434 -14.17 19.45 -39.62
C GLU A 434 -14.33 20.33 -38.37
N GLY A 435 -13.41 21.28 -38.20
CA GLY A 435 -13.39 22.20 -37.06
C GLY A 435 -12.89 21.59 -35.74
N SER A 436 -12.35 20.37 -35.75
CA SER A 436 -11.75 19.73 -34.58
C SER A 436 -10.34 19.24 -34.87
N HIS A 437 -9.46 19.29 -33.87
CA HIS A 437 -8.08 18.79 -33.97
C HIS A 437 -7.79 17.60 -33.06
N THR A 438 -8.72 17.27 -32.15
CA THR A 438 -8.59 16.16 -31.22
C THR A 438 -9.88 15.37 -31.12
N ARG A 439 -9.75 14.05 -30.90
CA ARG A 439 -10.88 13.13 -30.81
C ARG A 439 -10.72 12.25 -29.57
N PRO A 440 -11.76 12.09 -28.73
CA PRO A 440 -11.68 11.14 -27.63
C PRO A 440 -11.57 9.71 -28.18
N ILE A 441 -10.80 8.87 -27.50
CA ILE A 441 -10.64 7.45 -27.83
C ILE A 441 -10.65 6.58 -26.57
N ASN A 442 -11.23 5.39 -26.70
CA ASN A 442 -11.21 4.34 -25.68
C ASN A 442 -10.75 3.04 -26.35
N PHE A 443 -9.52 2.60 -26.06
CA PHE A 443 -9.04 1.31 -26.53
C PHE A 443 -9.56 0.20 -25.63
N MET A 444 -10.15 -0.82 -26.23
CA MET A 444 -10.36 -2.10 -25.61
C MET A 444 -9.17 -3.01 -25.95
N ILE A 445 -8.39 -3.37 -24.94
CA ILE A 445 -7.12 -4.06 -25.12
C ILE A 445 -7.25 -5.43 -24.43
N PRO A 446 -7.69 -6.47 -25.17
CA PRO A 446 -7.84 -7.80 -24.61
C PRO A 446 -6.46 -8.37 -24.28
N VAL A 447 -6.25 -8.81 -23.04
CA VAL A 447 -4.96 -9.36 -22.64
C VAL A 447 -4.89 -10.85 -22.97
N PRO A 448 -4.01 -11.28 -23.90
CA PRO A 448 -3.97 -12.66 -24.37
C PRO A 448 -3.76 -13.65 -23.24
N THR A 449 -4.46 -14.79 -23.28
CA THR A 449 -4.34 -15.86 -22.28
C THR A 449 -2.90 -16.32 -22.05
N LYS A 450 -2.06 -16.30 -23.08
CA LYS A 450 -0.63 -16.64 -22.95
C LYS A 450 0.14 -15.67 -22.06
N LEU A 451 -0.16 -14.36 -22.12
CA LEU A 451 0.47 -13.37 -21.26
C LEU A 451 -0.08 -13.47 -19.82
N ARG A 452 -1.40 -13.69 -19.67
CA ARG A 452 -2.03 -13.91 -18.35
C ARG A 452 -1.47 -15.13 -17.60
N LYS A 453 -1.16 -16.21 -18.31
CA LYS A 453 -0.63 -17.46 -17.73
C LYS A 453 0.89 -17.43 -17.49
N ARG A 454 1.64 -16.70 -18.32
CA ARG A 454 3.10 -16.62 -18.24
C ARG A 454 3.56 -15.75 -17.06
N GLY A 455 2.78 -14.74 -16.67
CA GLY A 455 3.24 -13.71 -15.75
C GLY A 455 4.35 -12.86 -16.38
N GLY A 456 4.91 -11.93 -15.61
CA GLY A 456 5.92 -10.96 -16.08
C GLY A 456 5.35 -9.57 -16.41
N VAL A 457 6.24 -8.60 -16.62
CA VAL A 457 5.91 -7.22 -16.98
C VAL A 457 5.10 -7.23 -18.29
N LEU A 458 4.04 -6.43 -18.33
CA LEU A 458 3.21 -6.23 -19.50
C LEU A 458 3.56 -4.87 -20.13
N THR A 459 4.41 -4.91 -21.14
CA THR A 459 4.78 -3.77 -21.97
C THR A 459 3.70 -3.54 -23.01
N MET A 460 3.02 -2.40 -22.89
CA MET A 460 2.02 -1.93 -23.83
C MET A 460 2.62 -0.87 -24.74
N THR A 461 2.76 -1.19 -26.02
CA THR A 461 3.32 -0.30 -27.02
C THR A 461 2.22 0.26 -27.90
N PHE A 462 2.08 1.58 -27.92
CA PHE A 462 1.28 2.31 -28.89
C PHE A 462 2.16 2.69 -30.06
N SER A 463 1.73 2.41 -31.29
CA SER A 463 2.42 2.79 -32.53
C SER A 463 1.52 3.68 -33.38
N TYR A 464 2.08 4.76 -33.89
CA TYR A 464 1.33 5.84 -34.53
C TYR A 464 1.56 5.84 -36.04
N GLY A 465 0.47 5.79 -36.80
CA GLY A 465 0.55 5.78 -38.27
C GLY A 465 1.07 7.08 -38.86
N ARG A 466 0.68 8.23 -38.29
CA ARG A 466 1.05 9.55 -38.82
C ARG A 466 1.17 10.64 -37.75
N PRO A 467 2.06 10.49 -36.75
CA PRO A 467 2.27 11.55 -35.77
C PRO A 467 2.63 12.87 -36.48
N ILE A 468 2.07 13.98 -36.00
CA ILE A 468 2.21 15.30 -36.62
C ILE A 468 2.34 16.37 -35.53
N SER A 469 3.17 17.37 -35.75
CA SER A 469 3.33 18.47 -34.81
C SER A 469 2.25 19.53 -34.97
N LEU A 470 1.96 20.28 -33.91
CA LEU A 470 1.01 21.40 -33.97
C LEU A 470 1.46 22.43 -35.01
N ARG A 471 2.78 22.66 -35.13
CA ARG A 471 3.38 23.54 -36.12
C ARG A 471 3.12 23.07 -37.54
N ALA A 472 3.35 21.79 -37.83
CA ALA A 472 3.11 21.22 -39.16
C ALA A 472 1.61 21.21 -39.51
N ALA A 473 0.74 21.04 -38.52
CA ALA A 473 -0.71 21.12 -38.68
C ALA A 473 -1.26 22.56 -38.76
N GLY A 474 -0.43 23.58 -38.51
CA GLY A 474 -0.84 24.99 -38.56
C GLY A 474 -1.72 25.44 -37.37
N VAL A 475 -1.73 24.68 -36.28
CA VAL A 475 -2.63 24.90 -35.11
C VAL A 475 -1.89 25.34 -33.85
N GLY A 476 -0.57 25.46 -33.91
CA GLY A 476 0.26 25.93 -32.80
C GLY A 476 1.74 26.05 -33.15
N SER A 477 2.58 26.38 -32.18
CA SER A 477 4.03 26.54 -32.37
C SER A 477 4.86 25.32 -31.95
N ASP A 478 4.24 24.32 -31.32
CA ASP A 478 4.94 23.11 -30.85
C ASP A 478 5.42 22.25 -32.02
N GLU A 479 6.71 21.89 -32.01
CA GLU A 479 7.38 21.13 -33.06
C GLU A 479 7.40 19.63 -32.81
N ARG A 480 7.04 19.19 -31.60
CA ARG A 480 7.02 17.76 -31.26
C ARG A 480 5.98 17.03 -32.09
N PHE A 481 6.37 15.89 -32.63
CA PHE A 481 5.47 15.00 -33.34
C PHE A 481 4.63 14.24 -32.32
N ILE A 482 3.33 14.53 -32.29
CA ILE A 482 2.38 13.93 -31.36
C ILE A 482 1.27 13.19 -32.11
N ALA A 483 0.63 12.24 -31.44
CA ALA A 483 -0.44 11.42 -31.98
C ALA A 483 -1.55 11.17 -30.96
N MET A 484 -1.24 10.96 -29.68
CA MET A 484 -2.27 10.80 -28.65
C MET A 484 -1.85 11.35 -27.29
N ALA A 485 -2.83 11.82 -26.52
CA ALA A 485 -2.73 11.98 -25.09
C ALA A 485 -3.31 10.75 -24.39
N LEU A 486 -2.59 10.20 -23.43
CA LEU A 486 -3.11 9.11 -22.59
C LEU A 486 -3.64 9.71 -21.29
N VAL A 487 -4.93 9.53 -21.01
CA VAL A 487 -5.59 10.08 -19.81
C VAL A 487 -5.59 9.05 -18.69
N SER A 488 -5.91 7.79 -19.01
CA SER A 488 -6.02 6.76 -18.00
C SER A 488 -5.97 5.33 -18.55
N LEU A 489 -5.74 4.40 -17.63
CA LEU A 489 -5.92 2.96 -17.82
C LEU A 489 -6.87 2.39 -16.78
N SER A 490 -7.77 1.50 -17.16
CA SER A 490 -8.58 0.74 -16.21
C SER A 490 -8.66 -0.72 -16.58
N LEU A 491 -8.95 -1.56 -15.59
CA LEU A 491 -9.24 -2.97 -15.79
C LEU A 491 -10.75 -3.17 -15.85
N ALA A 492 -11.24 -3.83 -16.89
CA ALA A 492 -12.62 -4.26 -17.01
C ALA A 492 -12.70 -5.79 -16.91
N GLU A 493 -13.65 -6.30 -16.13
CA GLU A 493 -14.04 -7.71 -16.17
C GLU A 493 -14.79 -7.96 -17.49
N GLY A 494 -14.18 -8.75 -18.36
CA GLY A 494 -14.82 -9.19 -19.59
C GLY A 494 -15.96 -10.14 -19.26
N LYS A 495 -17.15 -9.86 -19.78
CA LYS A 495 -18.22 -10.86 -19.81
C LYS A 495 -17.83 -11.96 -20.79
N GLU A 496 -17.97 -13.23 -20.40
CA GLU A 496 -17.85 -14.36 -21.32
C GLU A 496 -18.68 -14.10 -22.59
N GLY A 497 -18.05 -14.24 -23.76
CA GLY A 497 -18.71 -14.10 -25.07
C GLY A 497 -18.29 -12.91 -25.93
N TRP A 498 -17.33 -12.09 -25.52
CA TRP A 498 -16.78 -11.05 -26.39
C TRP A 498 -15.72 -11.62 -27.35
N THR A 499 -16.06 -11.71 -28.63
CA THR A 499 -15.10 -11.92 -29.73
C THR A 499 -14.75 -10.59 -30.41
N PRO A 500 -13.51 -10.41 -30.91
CA PRO A 500 -13.05 -9.16 -31.54
C PRO A 500 -13.88 -8.74 -32.74
#